data_AF-A0A6J6SBN6-F1
#
_entry.id   AF-A0A6J6SBN6-F1
#
_cell.length_a   1.000
_cell.length_b   1.000
_cell.length_c   1.000
_cell.angle_alpha   90.00
_cell.angle_beta   90.00
_cell.angle_gamma   90.00
#
_symmetry.space_group_name_H-M   'P 1'
#
loop_
_entity.id
_entity.type
_entity.pdbx_description
1 polymer ?
#
loop_
_entity_poly.entity_id
_entity_poly.type
_entity_poly.pdbx_seq_one_letter_code
_entity_poly.pdbx_strand_id
1 'polypeptide(L)'
;MPVKGLAAHPGFAGTHLAANGQYGRSSGGIASILDAAIRGVSQSAAAGAWPTLMAATADLPGATYCGPSGLGEMAGAPQVVTSTKVSYDELAQRRLWEISEQVTGLRYP
;
A
#
# COMPACT_ATOMS: atom_id res chain seq x y z
N MET A 1 -22.91 0.23 -14.50
CA MET A 1 -22.81 -0.27 -13.11
C MET A 1 -22.14 0.81 -12.27
N PRO A 2 -22.51 0.99 -11.00
CA PRO A 2 -21.78 1.91 -10.12
C PRO A 2 -20.31 1.46 -10.01
N VAL A 3 -19.38 2.40 -10.10
CA VAL A 3 -17.94 2.14 -9.88
C VAL A 3 -17.68 2.14 -8.38
N LYS A 4 -16.93 1.15 -7.88
CA LYS A 4 -16.47 1.09 -6.49
C LYS A 4 -15.00 1.52 -6.42
N GLY A 5 -14.68 2.44 -5.51
CA GLY A 5 -13.28 2.74 -5.13
C GLY A 5 -12.87 1.83 -3.97
N LEU A 6 -11.76 1.09 -4.12
CA LEU A 6 -11.16 0.25 -3.09
C LEU A 6 -9.67 0.56 -2.98
N ALA A 7 -9.09 0.33 -1.81
CA ALA A 7 -7.66 0.52 -1.57
C ALA A 7 -7.02 -0.78 -1.10
N ALA A 8 -5.72 -0.92 -1.34
CA ALA A 8 -4.94 -2.03 -0.82
C ALA A 8 -3.50 -1.58 -0.52
N HIS A 9 -2.85 -2.26 0.42
CA HIS A 9 -1.41 -2.11 0.64
C HIS A 9 -0.72 -3.48 0.69
N PRO A 10 0.55 -3.58 0.25
CA PRO A 10 1.25 -4.85 0.11
C PRO A 10 1.91 -5.32 1.42
N GLY A 11 1.67 -4.62 2.54
CA GLY A 11 2.46 -4.76 3.77
C GLY A 11 3.88 -4.23 3.64
N PHE A 12 4.79 -4.82 4.41
CA PHE A 12 6.24 -4.63 4.28
C PHE A 12 6.76 -5.52 3.14
N ALA A 13 6.36 -5.21 1.91
CA ALA A 13 6.85 -5.92 0.74
C ALA A 13 8.27 -5.44 0.40
N GLY A 14 9.17 -6.38 0.11
CA GLY A 14 10.58 -6.14 -0.23
C GLY A 14 10.75 -5.57 -1.63
N THR A 15 9.78 -4.80 -2.09
CA THR A 15 9.72 -4.25 -3.43
C THR A 15 10.48 -2.93 -3.44
N HIS A 16 11.79 -2.96 -3.71
CA HIS A 16 12.64 -1.85 -4.18
C HIS A 16 12.60 -0.46 -3.50
N LEU A 17 11.66 -0.12 -2.62
CA LEU A 17 11.51 1.15 -1.91
C LEU A 17 12.51 1.21 -0.76
N ALA A 18 12.73 0.08 -0.08
CA ALA A 18 13.81 -0.06 0.90
C ALA A 18 15.20 -0.05 0.21
N ALA A 19 15.32 -0.72 -0.95
CA ALA A 19 16.60 -0.83 -1.67
C ALA A 19 17.00 0.46 -2.44
N ASN A 20 16.04 1.25 -2.93
CA ASN A 20 16.33 2.48 -3.69
C ASN A 20 15.94 3.79 -2.98
N GLY A 21 15.18 3.74 -1.88
CA GLY A 21 14.66 4.94 -1.21
C GLY A 21 15.49 5.43 -0.03
N GLN A 22 15.95 4.55 0.86
CA GLN A 22 16.45 4.97 2.20
C GLN A 22 17.92 4.62 2.52
N TYR A 23 18.54 3.67 1.81
CA TYR A 23 19.92 3.22 2.13
C TYR A 23 20.99 3.64 1.12
N GLY A 24 20.61 4.38 0.07
CA GLY A 24 21.51 4.70 -1.03
C GLY A 24 22.06 3.45 -1.71
N ARG A 25 22.74 3.60 -2.84
CA ARG A 25 23.56 2.51 -3.38
C ARG A 25 24.76 2.31 -2.47
N SER A 26 24.59 1.58 -1.37
CA SER A 26 25.72 1.14 -0.55
C SER A 26 26.46 0.05 -1.34
N SER A 27 27.71 0.31 -1.70
CA SER A 27 28.58 -0.67 -2.37
C SER A 27 29.34 -1.49 -1.33
N GLY A 28 29.43 -2.81 -1.53
CA GLY A 28 30.21 -3.73 -0.69
C GLY A 28 29.39 -4.73 0.13
N GLY A 29 30.07 -5.62 0.88
CA GLY A 29 29.48 -6.79 1.55
C GLY A 29 28.48 -6.51 2.70
N ILE A 30 28.50 -5.29 3.27
CA ILE A 30 27.50 -4.88 4.27
C ILE A 30 26.13 -4.63 3.61
N ALA A 31 26.11 -4.14 2.37
CA ALA A 31 24.89 -3.93 1.60
C ALA A 31 24.18 -5.24 1.27
N SER A 32 24.93 -6.32 0.99
CA SER A 32 24.34 -7.64 0.73
C SER A 32 23.72 -8.30 1.96
N ILE A 33 24.23 -8.02 3.17
CA ILE A 33 23.66 -8.54 4.42
C ILE A 33 22.35 -7.81 4.74
N LEU A 34 22.33 -6.50 4.57
CA LEU A 34 21.12 -5.69 4.75
C LEU A 34 20.05 -6.03 3.71
N ASP A 35 20.41 -6.21 2.43
CA ASP A 35 19.46 -6.63 1.39
C ASP A 35 18.90 -8.03 1.67
N ALA A 36 19.74 -8.97 2.11
CA ALA A 36 19.30 -10.30 2.52
C ALA A 36 18.38 -10.26 3.76
N ALA A 37 18.67 -9.41 4.75
CA ALA A 37 17.83 -9.23 5.92
C ALA A 37 16.47 -8.61 5.56
N ILE A 38 16.46 -7.59 4.69
CA ILE A 38 15.23 -6.96 4.19
C ILE A 38 14.40 -7.97 3.38
N ARG A 39 15.02 -8.76 2.51
CA ARG A 39 14.35 -9.84 1.76
C ARG A 39 13.85 -10.96 2.67
N GLY A 40 14.53 -11.25 3.77
CA GLY A 40 14.15 -12.29 4.73
C GLY A 40 12.97 -11.90 5.62
N VAL A 41 12.78 -10.61 5.88
CA VAL A 41 11.67 -10.08 6.72
C VAL A 41 10.47 -9.61 5.88
N SER A 42 10.69 -9.38 4.59
CA SER A 42 9.65 -8.86 3.72
C SER A 42 8.85 -9.94 2.98
N GLN A 43 7.59 -9.62 2.70
CA GLN A 43 6.75 -10.49 1.87
C GLN A 43 7.26 -10.46 0.42
N SER A 44 7.26 -11.63 -0.25
CA SER A 44 7.65 -11.73 -1.66
C SER A 44 6.77 -10.83 -2.54
N ALA A 45 7.28 -10.38 -3.69
CA ALA A 45 6.50 -9.51 -4.59
C ALA A 45 5.14 -10.13 -5.00
N ALA A 46 5.13 -11.44 -5.26
CA ALA A 46 3.90 -12.17 -5.58
C ALA A 46 2.91 -12.14 -4.42
N ALA A 47 3.38 -12.33 -3.19
CA ALA A 47 2.52 -12.37 -2.02
C ALA A 47 2.09 -10.96 -1.57
N GLY A 48 2.92 -9.93 -1.75
CA GLY A 48 2.55 -8.53 -1.57
C GLY A 48 1.51 -8.03 -2.60
N ALA A 49 1.34 -8.72 -3.73
CA ALA A 49 0.29 -8.40 -4.69
C ALA A 49 -1.09 -8.94 -4.28
N TRP A 50 -1.16 -9.86 -3.31
CA TRP A 50 -2.43 -10.51 -2.94
C TRP A 50 -3.50 -9.53 -2.43
N PRO A 51 -3.20 -8.52 -1.58
CA PRO A 51 -4.20 -7.54 -1.16
C PRO A 51 -4.79 -6.74 -2.33
N THR A 52 -3.97 -6.39 -3.32
CA THR A 52 -4.43 -5.72 -4.55
C THR A 52 -5.34 -6.62 -5.38
N LEU A 53 -4.98 -7.91 -5.53
CA LEU A 53 -5.83 -8.88 -6.23
C LEU A 53 -7.17 -9.05 -5.52
N MET A 54 -7.18 -9.14 -4.18
CA MET A 54 -8.41 -9.19 -3.40
C MET A 54 -9.27 -7.94 -3.63
N ALA A 55 -8.70 -6.74 -3.51
CA ALA A 55 -9.44 -5.49 -3.73
C ALA A 55 -10.01 -5.37 -5.15
N ALA A 56 -9.32 -5.92 -6.15
CA ALA A 56 -9.74 -5.87 -7.54
C ALA A 56 -10.79 -6.92 -7.93
N THR A 57 -10.88 -8.06 -7.22
CA THR A 57 -11.63 -9.23 -7.68
C THR A 57 -12.68 -9.76 -6.70
N ALA A 58 -12.55 -9.49 -5.40
CA ALA A 58 -13.53 -9.92 -4.41
C ALA A 58 -14.78 -9.03 -4.43
N ASP A 59 -15.94 -9.59 -4.08
CA ASP A 59 -17.15 -8.80 -3.88
C ASP A 59 -17.10 -8.10 -2.51
N LEU A 60 -16.59 -6.88 -2.52
CA LEU A 60 -16.38 -6.05 -1.33
C LEU A 60 -17.18 -4.74 -1.43
N PRO A 61 -17.60 -4.16 -0.28
CA PRO A 61 -18.17 -2.81 -0.24
C PRO A 61 -17.22 -1.76 -0.81
N GLY A 62 -17.78 -0.65 -1.30
CA GLY A 62 -16.97 0.53 -1.64
C GLY A 62 -16.22 1.06 -0.40
N ALA A 63 -15.10 1.75 -0.62
CA ALA A 63 -14.20 2.26 0.41
C ALA A 63 -13.54 1.18 1.31
N THR A 64 -13.56 -0.09 0.90
CA THR A 64 -12.85 -1.17 1.60
C THR A 64 -11.33 -1.02 1.42
N TYR A 65 -10.58 -1.26 2.49
CA TYR A 65 -9.12 -1.28 2.51
C TYR A 65 -8.61 -2.71 2.78
N CYS A 66 -7.77 -3.23 1.89
CA CYS A 66 -7.23 -4.60 1.97
C CYS A 66 -5.74 -4.59 2.34
N GLY A 67 -5.33 -5.48 3.23
CA GLY A 67 -3.96 -5.57 3.74
C GLY A 67 -3.59 -6.97 4.20
N PRO A 68 -2.32 -7.23 4.55
CA PRO A 68 -1.91 -8.52 5.06
C PRO A 68 -2.43 -8.77 6.48
N SER A 69 -2.75 -10.03 6.78
CA SER A 69 -3.34 -10.45 8.06
C SER A 69 -2.37 -10.60 9.23
N GLY A 70 -1.06 -10.51 8.99
CA GLY A 70 -0.06 -10.75 10.02
C GLY A 70 0.17 -9.57 10.96
N LEU A 71 1.12 -9.75 11.88
CA LEU A 71 1.46 -8.77 12.91
C LEU A 71 1.79 -7.41 12.27
N GLY A 72 1.08 -6.36 12.70
CA GLY A 72 1.26 -5.01 12.19
C GLY A 72 1.03 -4.88 10.69
N GLU A 73 0.27 -5.80 10.08
CA GLU A 73 -0.02 -5.85 8.65
C GLU A 73 1.26 -5.92 7.78
N MET A 74 2.36 -6.45 8.35
CA MET A 74 3.66 -6.52 7.68
C MET A 74 3.70 -7.57 6.58
N ALA A 75 3.10 -8.73 6.81
CA ALA A 75 3.02 -9.82 5.84
C ALA A 75 1.81 -10.72 6.16
N GLY A 76 1.42 -11.58 5.23
CA GLY A 76 0.34 -12.56 5.46
C GLY A 76 -0.63 -12.70 4.30
N ALA A 77 -1.69 -13.46 4.53
CA ALA A 77 -2.79 -13.58 3.57
C ALA A 77 -3.54 -12.24 3.46
N PRO A 78 -4.14 -11.92 2.30
CA PRO A 78 -4.92 -10.70 2.17
C PRO A 78 -6.19 -10.79 3.03
N GLN A 79 -6.52 -9.70 3.72
CA GLN A 79 -7.76 -9.53 4.47
C GLN A 79 -8.24 -8.08 4.40
N VAL A 80 -9.48 -7.84 4.82
CA VAL A 80 -9.96 -6.47 5.07
C VAL A 80 -9.30 -5.95 6.36
N VAL A 81 -8.72 -4.76 6.27
CA VAL A 81 -8.03 -4.09 7.38
C VAL A 81 -8.58 -2.67 7.58
N THR A 82 -8.15 -2.02 8.65
CA THR A 82 -8.54 -0.63 8.97
C THR A 82 -7.38 0.32 8.80
N SER A 83 -7.66 1.56 8.41
CA SER A 83 -6.64 2.60 8.30
C SER A 83 -6.59 3.48 9.57
N THR A 84 -5.73 4.48 9.58
CA THR A 84 -5.61 5.44 10.68
C THR A 84 -6.87 6.28 10.83
N LYS A 85 -7.15 6.78 12.05
CA LYS A 85 -8.30 7.66 12.30
C LYS A 85 -8.35 8.88 11.38
N VAL A 86 -7.20 9.48 11.09
CA VAL A 86 -7.09 10.66 10.21
C VAL A 86 -7.54 10.35 8.80
N SER A 87 -7.34 9.12 8.32
CA SER A 87 -7.80 8.74 6.98
C SER A 87 -9.32 8.76 6.81
N TYR A 88 -10.07 8.78 7.91
CA TYR A 88 -11.54 8.86 7.92
C TYR A 88 -12.06 10.29 8.15
N ASP A 89 -11.19 11.31 8.16
CA ASP A 89 -11.61 12.72 8.23
C ASP A 89 -12.17 13.18 6.88
N GLU A 90 -13.50 13.25 6.78
CA GLU A 90 -14.19 13.65 5.55
C GLU A 90 -13.87 15.09 5.10
N LEU A 91 -13.61 16.01 6.04
CA LEU A 91 -13.27 17.40 5.68
C LEU A 91 -11.88 17.44 5.03
N ALA A 92 -10.93 16.71 5.60
CA ALA A 92 -9.59 16.58 5.03
C ALA A 92 -9.63 15.89 3.66
N GLN A 93 -10.43 14.82 3.50
CA GLN A 93 -10.61 14.13 2.22
C GLN A 93 -11.14 15.06 1.12
N ARG A 94 -12.23 15.80 1.41
CA ARG A 94 -12.84 16.75 0.45
C ARG A 94 -11.85 17.84 0.08
N ARG A 95 -11.14 18.40 1.07
CA ARG A 95 -10.18 19.47 0.83
C ARG A 95 -8.99 18.99 -0.01
N LEU A 96 -8.51 17.78 0.25
CA LEU A 96 -7.46 17.17 -0.57
C LEU A 96 -7.92 16.98 -2.02
N TRP A 97 -9.16 16.54 -2.24
CA TRP A 97 -9.72 16.39 -3.58
C TRP A 97 -9.80 17.72 -4.32
N GLU A 98 -10.37 18.76 -3.69
CA GLU A 98 -10.46 20.11 -4.27
C GLU A 98 -9.09 20.66 -4.69
N ILE A 99 -8.09 20.52 -3.82
CA ILE A 99 -6.71 20.96 -4.11
C ILE A 99 -6.12 20.12 -5.25
N SER A 100 -6.37 18.81 -5.29
CA SER A 100 -5.88 17.93 -6.36
C SER A 100 -6.46 18.35 -7.73
N GLU A 101 -7.75 18.66 -7.79
CA GLU A 101 -8.40 19.18 -8.99
C GLU A 101 -7.82 20.53 -9.43
N GLN A 102 -7.62 21.45 -8.48
CA GLN A 102 -7.03 22.76 -8.76
C GLN A 102 -5.60 22.66 -9.31
N VAL A 103 -4.76 21.83 -8.67
CA VAL A 103 -3.35 21.67 -9.04
C VAL A 103 -3.19 20.96 -10.38
N THR A 104 -4.02 19.96 -10.66
CA THR A 104 -3.95 19.21 -11.92
C THR A 104 -4.71 19.89 -13.07
N GLY A 105 -5.59 20.86 -12.76
CA GLY A 105 -6.48 21.49 -13.75
C GLY A 105 -7.57 20.55 -14.28
N LEU A 106 -7.79 19.40 -13.60
CA LEU A 106 -8.77 18.39 -13.96
C LEU A 106 -9.94 18.40 -12.98
N ARG A 107 -11.12 17.98 -13.44
CA ARG A 107 -12.32 17.80 -12.61
C ARG A 107 -12.80 16.36 -12.69
N TYR A 108 -13.28 15.83 -11.58
CA TYR A 108 -14.05 14.59 -11.56
C TYR A 108 -15.33 14.77 -12.39
N PRO A 109 -15.65 13.83 -13.30
CA PRO A 109 -16.82 13.93 -14.18
C PRO A 109 -18.15 13.76 -13.46
#